data_AF-A0A5D0RUH9-F1
#
_entry.id   AF-A0A5D0RUH9-F1
#
_cell.length_a   1.000
_cell.length_b   1.000
_cell.length_c   1.000
_cell.angle_alpha   90.00
_cell.angle_beta   90.00
_cell.angle_gamma   90.00
#
_symmetry.space_group_name_H-M   'P 1'
#
loop_
_entity.id
_entity.type
_entity.pdbx_description
1 polymer ?
#
loop_
_entity_poly.entity_id
_entity_poly.type
_entity_poly.pdbx_seq_one_letter_code
_entity_poly.pdbx_strand_id
1 'polypeptide(L)'
;MSEGNLTDRRFIFFATILLIIGIEMFALRYMLNTNKSYGQELVNAEISNYVQIAGGETKKWINAGVSNIKKFLYHAVNEKDDVFNMLMNSVGVPIIAGFIRSLSLLYALPLILVGSILGFAEGRIAHNKKIEQFKIKSTILFHWTHRSTVFFFTCMLVAYLLFPIPSNPYLVVYGYGLLAYMLVYNSVANLPIGNL
;
A
#
# COMPACT_ATOMS: atom_id res chain seq x y z
N MET A 1 16.90 -23.89 -28.49
CA MET A 1 16.79 -23.30 -27.15
C MET A 1 16.69 -21.79 -27.34
N SER A 2 15.54 -21.17 -27.07
CA SER A 2 15.39 -19.72 -27.18
C SER A 2 15.79 -19.06 -25.85
N GLU A 3 16.92 -18.36 -25.83
CA GLU A 3 17.32 -17.46 -24.75
C GLU A 3 16.39 -16.24 -24.78
N GLY A 4 15.22 -16.36 -24.15
CA GLY A 4 14.21 -15.29 -24.12
C GLY A 4 14.43 -14.34 -22.94
N ASN A 5 14.83 -13.10 -23.22
CA ASN A 5 14.59 -11.83 -22.52
C ASN A 5 13.93 -11.90 -21.10
N LEU A 6 14.60 -12.54 -20.13
CA LEU A 6 14.20 -12.47 -18.72
C LEU A 6 14.51 -11.11 -18.07
N THR A 7 15.40 -10.32 -18.69
CA THR A 7 15.82 -8.98 -18.28
C THR A 7 14.77 -7.90 -18.55
N ASP A 8 14.02 -7.98 -19.66
CA ASP A 8 13.05 -6.94 -20.06
C ASP A 8 11.88 -6.80 -19.07
N ARG A 9 11.31 -7.91 -18.60
CA ARG A 9 10.08 -7.85 -17.77
C ARG A 9 10.33 -7.36 -16.36
N ARG A 10 11.47 -7.76 -15.76
CA ARG A 10 11.89 -7.25 -14.45
C ARG A 10 12.25 -5.77 -14.55
N PHE A 11 12.90 -5.38 -15.65
CA PHE A 11 13.22 -3.98 -15.91
C PHE A 11 11.95 -3.13 -16.07
N ILE A 12 10.96 -3.56 -16.85
CA ILE A 12 9.67 -2.86 -17.00
C ILE A 12 8.95 -2.73 -15.64
N PHE A 13 8.97 -3.78 -14.83
CA PHE A 13 8.44 -3.74 -13.47
C PHE A 13 9.12 -2.68 -12.60
N PHE A 14 10.46 -2.69 -12.55
CA PHE A 14 11.23 -1.71 -11.79
C PHE A 14 11.01 -0.29 -12.32
N ALA A 15 11.02 -0.10 -13.64
CA ALA A 15 10.78 1.19 -14.28
C ALA A 15 9.38 1.73 -13.97
N THR A 16 8.36 0.87 -13.94
CA THR A 16 6.98 1.27 -13.60
C THR A 16 6.86 1.68 -12.13
N ILE A 17 7.49 0.93 -11.21
CA ILE A 17 7.54 1.31 -9.79
C ILE A 17 8.23 2.65 -9.61
N LEU A 18 9.39 2.85 -10.26
CA LEU A 18 10.13 4.11 -10.21
C LEU A 18 9.31 5.27 -10.79
N LEU A 19 8.51 5.02 -11.84
CA LEU A 19 7.64 6.03 -12.44
C LEU A 19 6.49 6.42 -11.51
N ILE A 20 5.84 5.46 -10.85
CA ILE A 20 4.79 5.73 -9.84
C ILE A 20 5.38 6.54 -8.68
N ILE A 21 6.48 6.07 -8.09
CA ILE A 21 7.18 6.78 -7.01
C ILE A 21 7.58 8.19 -7.47
N GLY A 22 8.09 8.33 -8.70
CA GLY A 22 8.46 9.61 -9.29
C GLY A 22 7.29 10.58 -9.43
N ILE A 23 6.14 10.11 -9.94
CA ILE A 23 4.91 10.90 -10.04
C ILE A 23 4.42 11.34 -8.65
N GLU A 24 4.48 10.45 -7.67
CA GLU A 24 4.05 10.76 -6.31
C GLU A 24 4.97 11.76 -5.60
N MET A 25 6.29 11.59 -5.71
CA MET A 25 7.24 12.58 -5.20
C MET A 25 7.10 13.93 -5.92
N PHE A 26 6.81 13.92 -7.22
CA PHE A 26 6.54 15.14 -7.97
C PHE A 26 5.25 15.82 -7.49
N ALA A 27 4.16 15.07 -7.32
CA ALA A 27 2.88 15.57 -6.84
C ALA A 27 2.98 16.11 -5.40
N LEU A 28 3.73 15.41 -4.53
CA LEU A 28 4.05 15.87 -3.19
C LEU A 28 4.79 17.20 -3.23
N ARG A 29 5.86 17.28 -4.03
CA ARG A 29 6.67 18.50 -4.15
C ARG A 29 5.88 19.65 -4.75
N TYR A 30 4.98 19.37 -5.70
CA TYR A 30 4.05 20.34 -6.26
C TYR A 30 3.09 20.89 -5.20
N MET A 31 2.45 20.01 -4.41
CA MET A 31 1.53 20.41 -3.33
C MET A 31 2.24 21.24 -2.26
N LEU A 32 3.44 20.82 -1.84
CA LEU A 32 4.27 21.53 -0.86
C LEU A 32 4.78 22.89 -1.36
N ASN A 33 5.11 22.99 -2.64
CA ASN A 33 5.51 24.26 -3.25
C ASN A 33 4.32 25.24 -3.38
N THR A 34 3.10 24.71 -3.52
CA THR A 34 1.87 25.51 -3.67
C THR A 34 1.32 25.95 -2.31
N ASN A 35 1.40 25.10 -1.29
CA ASN A 35 0.99 25.41 0.08
C ASN A 35 2.08 24.99 1.08
N LYS A 36 2.73 26.00 1.70
CA LYS A 36 3.80 25.79 2.68
C LYS A 36 3.33 25.05 3.96
N SER A 37 2.04 25.10 4.30
CA SER A 37 1.48 24.36 5.45
C SER A 37 0.99 22.94 5.10
N TYR A 38 0.97 22.58 3.82
CA TYR A 38 0.40 21.31 3.36
C TYR A 38 1.01 20.08 4.04
N GLY A 39 2.32 20.10 4.27
CA GLY A 39 2.99 18.95 4.91
C GLY A 39 2.51 18.70 6.33
N GLN A 40 2.25 19.77 7.10
CA GLN A 40 1.71 19.65 8.45
C GLN A 40 0.22 19.30 8.43
N GLU A 41 -0.55 19.83 7.47
CA GLU A 41 -1.95 19.44 7.23
C GLU A 41 -2.08 17.96 6.90
N LEU A 42 -1.22 17.43 6.03
CA LEU A 42 -1.17 16.01 5.68
C LEU A 42 -0.88 15.15 6.92
N VAL A 43 0.16 15.49 7.69
CA VAL A 43 0.48 14.75 8.93
C VAL A 43 -0.68 14.78 9.92
N ASN A 44 -1.32 15.94 10.11
CA ASN A 44 -2.47 16.07 11.01
C ASN A 44 -3.67 15.23 10.53
N ALA A 45 -3.92 15.21 9.21
CA ALA A 45 -4.98 14.40 8.61
C ALA A 45 -4.70 12.90 8.78
N GLU A 46 -3.47 12.44 8.53
CA GLU A 46 -3.08 11.04 8.74
C GLU A 46 -3.17 10.63 10.22
N ILE A 47 -2.78 11.50 11.17
CA ILE A 47 -2.99 11.27 12.60
C ILE A 47 -4.48 11.12 12.92
N SER A 48 -5.33 12.01 12.39
CA SER A 48 -6.78 11.93 12.58
C SER A 48 -7.35 10.61 12.05
N ASN A 49 -6.93 10.21 10.84
CA ASN A 49 -7.34 8.97 10.20
C ASN A 49 -6.90 7.74 11.00
N TYR A 50 -5.66 7.72 11.49
CA TYR A 50 -5.16 6.67 12.36
C TYR A 50 -6.00 6.56 13.65
N VAL A 51 -6.31 7.70 14.29
CA VAL A 51 -7.12 7.73 15.51
C VAL A 51 -8.55 7.23 15.28
N GLN A 52 -9.13 7.46 14.10
CA GLN A 52 -10.44 6.90 13.74
C GLN A 52 -10.44 5.38 13.67
N ILE A 53 -9.32 4.76 13.24
CA ILE A 53 -9.18 3.30 13.16
C ILE A 53 -8.79 2.70 14.52
N ALA A 54 -7.78 3.28 15.16
CA ALA A 54 -7.11 2.72 16.34
C ALA A 54 -7.77 3.12 17.66
N GLY A 55 -8.63 4.13 17.66
CA GLY A 55 -9.30 4.68 18.84
C GLY A 55 -8.56 5.85 19.48
N GLY A 56 -9.31 6.71 20.17
CA GLY A 56 -8.84 7.99 20.75
C GLY A 56 -7.65 7.89 21.69
N GLU A 57 -7.54 6.78 22.42
CA GLU A 57 -6.47 6.54 23.40
C GLU A 57 -5.08 6.47 22.74
N THR A 58 -5.03 6.09 21.47
CA THR A 58 -3.77 5.96 20.71
C THR A 58 -3.20 7.30 20.23
N LYS A 59 -3.95 8.40 20.35
CA LYS A 59 -3.53 9.75 19.93
C LYS A 59 -2.23 10.20 20.61
N LYS A 60 -2.06 9.87 21.90
CA LYS A 60 -0.82 10.22 22.63
C LYS A 60 0.39 9.46 22.09
N TRP A 61 0.21 8.18 21.78
CA TRP A 61 1.27 7.32 21.24
C TRP A 61 1.72 7.75 19.85
N ILE A 62 0.77 8.01 18.94
CA ILE A 62 1.12 8.43 17.58
C ILE A 62 1.81 9.80 17.57
N ASN A 63 1.33 10.74 18.39
CA ASN A 63 1.97 12.06 18.53
C ASN A 63 3.40 11.95 19.09
N ALA A 64 3.64 11.06 20.05
CA ALA A 64 4.98 10.80 20.58
C ALA A 64 5.89 10.21 19.49
N GLY A 65 5.40 9.26 18.69
CA GLY A 65 6.13 8.70 17.55
C GLY A 65 6.52 9.77 16.51
N VAL A 66 5.56 10.61 16.11
CA VAL A 66 5.82 11.74 15.19
C VAL A 66 6.84 12.72 15.77
N SER A 67 6.74 13.04 17.06
CA SER A 67 7.70 13.93 17.74
C SER A 67 9.10 13.34 17.77
N ASN A 68 9.24 12.04 18.02
CA ASN A 68 10.53 11.35 18.00
C ASN A 68 11.18 11.36 16.61
N ILE A 69 10.39 11.15 15.54
CA ILE A 69 10.89 11.25 14.17
C ILE A 69 11.38 12.68 13.88
N LYS A 70 10.61 13.70 14.26
CA LYS A 70 11.00 15.11 14.08
C LYS A 70 12.30 15.44 14.84
N LYS A 71 12.42 15.01 16.10
CA LYS A 71 13.65 15.20 16.90
C LYS A 71 14.86 14.49 16.29
N PHE A 72 14.68 13.25 15.82
CA PHE A 72 15.73 12.51 15.14
C PHE A 72 16.23 13.26 13.90
N LEU A 73 15.31 13.73 13.05
CA LEU A 73 15.66 14.51 11.85
C LEU A 73 16.33 15.85 12.20
N TYR A 74 15.90 16.51 13.27
CA TYR A 74 16.50 17.76 13.75
C TYR A 74 17.95 17.56 14.21
N HIS A 75 18.23 16.51 15.00
CA HIS A 75 19.60 16.17 15.40
C HIS A 75 20.44 15.69 14.21
N ALA A 76 19.85 14.97 13.25
CA ALA A 76 20.55 14.51 12.04
C ALA A 76 21.09 15.66 11.17
N VAL A 77 20.47 16.84 11.22
CA VAL A 77 20.94 18.05 10.51
C VAL A 77 21.77 18.99 11.39
N ASN A 78 22.28 18.50 12.53
CA ASN A 78 23.04 19.28 13.51
C ASN A 78 22.29 20.52 14.00
N GLU A 79 20.97 20.40 14.22
CA GLU A 79 20.16 21.46 14.84
C GLU A 79 20.12 22.77 14.02
N LYS A 80 20.35 22.68 12.72
CA LYS A 80 20.23 23.81 11.80
C LYS A 80 18.79 23.95 11.31
N ASP A 81 18.08 24.95 11.83
CA ASP A 81 16.66 25.19 11.55
C ASP A 81 16.33 25.29 10.05
N ASP A 82 17.14 26.02 9.27
CA ASP A 82 16.90 26.19 7.83
C ASP A 82 16.99 24.86 7.06
N VAL A 83 17.99 24.05 7.41
CA VAL A 83 18.21 22.73 6.81
C VAL A 83 17.12 21.75 7.27
N PHE A 84 16.74 21.82 8.54
CA PHE A 84 15.65 21.03 9.10
C PHE A 84 14.33 21.30 8.38
N ASN A 85 13.96 22.58 8.21
CA ASN A 85 12.73 22.97 7.53
C ASN A 85 12.70 22.50 6.08
N MET A 86 13.83 22.62 5.37
CA MET A 86 13.96 22.12 3.99
C MET A 86 13.85 20.59 3.91
N LEU A 87 14.50 19.87 4.83
CA LEU A 87 14.46 18.40 4.93
C LEU A 87 13.06 17.90 5.32
N MET A 88 12.40 18.57 6.26
CA MET A 88 11.05 18.23 6.71
C MET A 88 10.06 18.30 5.57
N ASN A 89 10.11 19.36 4.76
CA ASN A 89 9.23 19.48 3.61
C ASN A 89 9.56 18.44 2.53
N SER A 90 10.84 18.18 2.26
CA SER A 90 11.20 17.31 1.14
C SER A 90 11.07 15.81 1.44
N VAL A 91 11.37 15.40 2.67
CA VAL A 91 11.57 13.99 3.05
C VAL A 91 10.90 13.64 4.38
N GLY A 92 10.93 14.55 5.36
CA GLY A 92 10.38 14.28 6.69
C GLY A 92 8.87 14.04 6.71
N VAL A 93 8.10 14.87 5.99
CA VAL A 93 6.64 14.73 5.86
C VAL A 93 6.25 13.38 5.23
N PRO A 94 6.83 12.96 4.08
CA PRO A 94 6.61 11.62 3.52
C PRO A 94 6.93 10.49 4.48
N ILE A 95 8.06 10.56 5.19
CA ILE A 95 8.44 9.54 6.16
C ILE A 95 7.41 9.44 7.29
N ILE A 96 6.98 10.58 7.82
CA ILE A 96 5.98 10.62 8.90
C ILE A 96 4.62 10.09 8.42
N ALA A 97 4.17 10.52 7.24
CA ALA A 97 2.92 10.03 6.65
C ALA A 97 2.99 8.52 6.39
N GLY A 98 4.06 8.03 5.78
CA GLY A 98 4.29 6.61 5.53
C GLY A 98 4.37 5.78 6.82
N PHE A 99 4.98 6.32 7.88
CA PHE A 99 4.99 5.70 9.21
C PHE A 99 3.56 5.54 9.77
N ILE A 100 2.76 6.62 9.77
CA ILE A 100 1.38 6.59 10.27
C ILE A 100 0.54 5.60 9.46
N ARG A 101 0.66 5.62 8.13
CA ARG A 101 -0.06 4.71 7.23
C ARG A 101 0.34 3.25 7.42
N SER A 102 1.61 2.98 7.66
CA SER A 102 2.11 1.63 7.97
C SER A 102 1.49 1.10 9.26
N LEU A 103 1.34 1.95 10.28
CA LEU A 103 0.63 1.57 11.50
C LEU A 103 -0.85 1.30 11.24
N SER A 104 -1.52 2.13 10.43
CA SER A 104 -2.91 1.89 10.01
C SER A 104 -3.09 0.56 9.27
N LEU A 105 -2.10 0.13 8.47
CA LEU A 105 -2.13 -1.16 7.77
C LEU A 105 -2.11 -2.37 8.73
N LEU A 106 -1.53 -2.24 9.92
CA LEU A 106 -1.57 -3.32 10.91
C LEU A 106 -3.02 -3.67 11.29
N TYR A 107 -3.90 -2.68 11.33
CA TYR A 107 -5.33 -2.87 11.57
C TYR A 107 -6.08 -3.46 10.37
N ALA A 108 -5.49 -3.45 9.18
CA ALA A 108 -6.01 -4.15 8.00
C ALA A 108 -5.66 -5.65 8.00
N LEU A 109 -4.62 -6.09 8.74
CA LEU A 109 -4.18 -7.49 8.77
C LEU A 109 -5.29 -8.49 9.15
N PRO A 110 -6.14 -8.25 10.17
CA PRO A 110 -7.24 -9.15 10.48
C PRO A 110 -8.24 -9.27 9.32
N LEU A 111 -8.52 -8.18 8.61
CA LEU A 111 -9.43 -8.19 7.45
C LEU A 111 -8.79 -8.86 6.23
N ILE A 112 -7.48 -8.74 6.04
CA ILE A 112 -6.73 -9.50 5.03
C ILE A 112 -6.81 -11.00 5.32
N LEU A 113 -6.65 -11.40 6.59
CA LEU A 113 -6.79 -12.79 7.03
C LEU A 113 -8.21 -13.31 6.79
N VAL A 114 -9.23 -12.59 7.25
CA VAL A 114 -10.65 -12.95 7.06
C VAL A 114 -10.99 -13.02 5.56
N GLY A 115 -10.58 -12.01 4.79
CA GLY A 115 -10.76 -11.98 3.34
C GLY A 115 -10.11 -13.18 2.65
N SER A 116 -8.91 -13.55 3.06
CA SER A 116 -8.21 -14.73 2.54
C SER A 116 -8.94 -16.04 2.86
N ILE A 117 -9.42 -16.20 4.09
CA ILE A 117 -10.19 -17.39 4.51
C ILE A 117 -11.50 -17.50 3.72
N LEU A 118 -12.24 -16.39 3.62
CA LEU A 118 -13.50 -16.34 2.85
C LEU A 118 -13.26 -16.60 1.37
N GLY A 119 -12.23 -16.00 0.79
CA GLY A 119 -11.85 -16.21 -0.61
C GLY A 119 -11.50 -17.67 -0.87
N PHE A 120 -10.83 -18.33 0.08
CA PHE A 120 -10.52 -19.75 -0.02
C PHE A 120 -11.77 -20.63 0.05
N ALA A 121 -12.65 -20.38 1.03
CA ALA A 121 -13.89 -21.13 1.21
C ALA A 121 -14.82 -21.01 -0.01
N GLU A 122 -15.09 -19.78 -0.45
CA GLU A 122 -15.97 -19.51 -1.58
C GLU A 122 -15.34 -19.94 -2.91
N GLY A 123 -14.03 -19.76 -3.08
CA GLY A 123 -13.30 -20.24 -4.25
C GLY A 123 -13.38 -21.77 -4.38
N ARG A 124 -13.30 -22.50 -3.26
CA ARG A 124 -13.43 -23.97 -3.24
C ARG A 124 -14.85 -24.42 -3.57
N ILE A 125 -15.86 -23.72 -3.08
CA ILE A 125 -17.27 -23.97 -3.43
C ILE A 125 -17.48 -23.76 -4.93
N ALA A 126 -16.98 -22.65 -5.48
CA ALA A 126 -17.08 -22.34 -6.91
C ALA A 126 -16.37 -23.39 -7.79
N HIS A 127 -15.15 -23.77 -7.41
CA HIS A 127 -14.38 -24.83 -8.08
C HIS A 127 -15.15 -26.16 -8.11
N ASN A 128 -15.69 -26.59 -6.96
CA ASN A 128 -16.37 -27.88 -6.82
C ASN A 128 -17.75 -27.91 -7.51
N LYS A 129 -18.50 -26.80 -7.46
CA LYS A 129 -19.83 -26.71 -8.06
C LYS A 129 -19.82 -26.45 -9.57
N LYS A 130 -18.63 -26.24 -10.18
CA LYS A 130 -18.49 -25.87 -11.61
C LYS A 130 -19.44 -24.74 -12.02
N ILE A 131 -19.70 -23.80 -11.12
CA ILE A 131 -20.56 -22.64 -11.39
C ILE A 131 -19.96 -21.92 -12.60
N GLU A 132 -20.81 -21.62 -13.59
CA GLU A 132 -20.42 -21.36 -14.99
C GLU A 132 -19.13 -20.55 -15.11
N GLN A 133 -18.17 -21.22 -15.73
CA GLN A 133 -16.77 -20.86 -15.73
C GLN A 133 -16.56 -19.55 -16.50
N PHE A 134 -16.00 -18.52 -15.85
CA PHE A 134 -14.98 -17.71 -16.52
C PHE A 134 -13.75 -18.61 -16.72
N LYS A 135 -13.89 -19.50 -17.71
CA LYS A 135 -12.91 -20.53 -18.05
C LYS A 135 -11.71 -19.81 -18.64
N ILE A 136 -10.79 -19.36 -17.80
CA ILE A 136 -9.43 -19.10 -18.25
C ILE A 136 -8.86 -20.46 -18.65
N LYS A 137 -9.13 -20.88 -19.89
CA LYS A 137 -8.81 -22.21 -20.45
C LYS A 137 -7.31 -22.48 -20.51
N SER A 138 -6.47 -21.48 -20.23
CA SER A 138 -5.01 -21.55 -20.30
C SER A 138 -4.39 -21.27 -18.93
N THR A 139 -3.68 -22.25 -18.37
CA THR A 139 -2.87 -22.13 -17.15
C THR A 139 -1.90 -20.94 -17.21
N ILE A 140 -1.42 -20.61 -18.41
CA ILE A 140 -0.51 -19.47 -18.67
C ILE A 140 -1.24 -18.14 -18.48
N LEU A 141 -2.46 -18.01 -19.00
CA LEU A 141 -3.25 -16.80 -18.88
C LEU A 141 -3.65 -16.56 -17.41
N PHE A 142 -3.97 -17.63 -16.67
CA PHE A 142 -4.24 -17.55 -15.23
C PHE A 142 -3.00 -17.10 -14.44
N HIS A 143 -1.82 -17.69 -14.70
CA HIS A 143 -0.57 -17.26 -14.07
C HIS A 143 -0.22 -15.80 -14.39
N TRP A 144 -0.51 -15.34 -15.62
CA TRP A 144 -0.33 -13.94 -16.01
C TRP A 144 -1.28 -13.00 -15.25
N THR A 145 -2.57 -13.31 -15.19
CA THR A 145 -3.56 -12.52 -14.46
C THR A 145 -3.22 -12.46 -12.97
N HIS A 146 -2.90 -13.61 -12.35
CA HIS A 146 -2.52 -13.67 -10.94
C HIS A 146 -1.27 -12.85 -10.63
N ARG A 147 -0.19 -13.01 -11.42
CA ARG A 147 1.03 -12.21 -11.26
C ARG A 147 0.78 -10.72 -11.46
N SER A 148 -0.10 -10.36 -12.40
CA SER A 148 -0.49 -8.97 -12.63
C SER A 148 -1.29 -8.42 -11.45
N THR A 149 -2.22 -9.17 -10.87
CA THR A 149 -2.99 -8.75 -9.69
C THR A 149 -2.09 -8.58 -8.47
N VAL A 150 -1.18 -9.52 -8.20
CA VAL A 150 -0.17 -9.39 -7.12
C VAL A 150 0.70 -8.16 -7.35
N PHE A 151 1.13 -7.93 -8.59
CA PHE A 151 1.89 -6.73 -8.96
C PHE A 151 1.12 -5.43 -8.72
N PHE A 152 -0.11 -5.33 -9.22
CA PHE A 152 -0.98 -4.17 -9.00
C PHE A 152 -1.22 -3.91 -7.52
N PHE A 153 -1.39 -4.97 -6.72
CA PHE A 153 -1.52 -4.87 -5.27
C PHE A 153 -0.26 -4.30 -4.62
N THR A 154 0.93 -4.78 -4.99
CA THR A 154 2.20 -4.24 -4.49
C THR A 154 2.39 -2.77 -4.91
N CYS A 155 2.05 -2.42 -6.15
CA CYS A 155 2.11 -1.04 -6.63
C CYS A 155 1.16 -0.13 -5.84
N MET A 156 -0.10 -0.55 -5.62
CA MET A 156 -1.03 0.21 -4.80
C MET A 156 -0.57 0.34 -3.35
N LEU A 157 0.14 -0.66 -2.82
CA LEU A 157 0.70 -0.60 -1.46
C LEU A 157 1.84 0.40 -1.35
N VAL A 158 2.79 0.38 -2.29
CA VAL A 158 3.88 1.36 -2.33
C VAL A 158 3.32 2.76 -2.56
N ALA A 159 2.39 2.90 -3.52
CA ALA A 159 1.71 4.15 -3.81
C ALA A 159 1.01 4.70 -2.57
N TYR A 160 0.19 3.87 -1.91
CA TYR A 160 -0.50 4.23 -0.69
C TYR A 160 0.44 4.71 0.42
N LEU A 161 1.60 4.08 0.60
CA LEU A 161 2.57 4.47 1.64
C LEU A 161 3.23 5.82 1.35
N LEU A 162 3.39 6.18 0.08
CA LEU A 162 4.12 7.37 -0.36
C LEU A 162 3.20 8.49 -0.88
N PHE A 163 1.89 8.24 -0.95
CA PHE A 163 0.93 9.14 -1.57
C PHE A 163 0.87 10.51 -0.88
N PRO A 164 0.89 11.63 -1.60
CA PRO A 164 0.88 12.95 -0.97
C PRO A 164 -0.49 13.37 -0.41
N ILE A 165 -1.56 12.62 -0.64
CA ILE A 165 -2.93 13.01 -0.29
C ILE A 165 -3.41 12.25 0.94
N PRO A 166 -4.15 12.89 1.87
CA PRO A 166 -4.77 12.20 3.00
C PRO A 166 -5.60 11.03 2.51
N SER A 167 -5.30 9.84 3.00
CA SER A 167 -5.99 8.64 2.55
C SER A 167 -7.22 8.34 3.38
N ASN A 168 -8.31 7.89 2.75
CA ASN A 168 -9.49 7.49 3.50
C ASN A 168 -9.18 6.22 4.31
N PRO A 169 -9.21 6.27 5.65
CA PRO A 169 -8.79 5.17 6.51
C PRO A 169 -9.61 3.89 6.30
N TYR A 170 -10.92 4.02 6.08
CA TYR A 170 -11.81 2.90 5.88
C TYR A 170 -11.60 2.25 4.51
N LEU A 171 -11.41 3.06 3.46
CA LEU A 171 -11.16 2.55 2.12
C LEU A 171 -9.87 1.71 2.08
N VAL A 172 -8.88 2.11 2.87
CA VAL A 172 -7.62 1.37 3.04
C VAL A 172 -7.91 0.06 3.78
N VAL A 173 -8.42 0.13 5.01
CA VAL A 173 -8.59 -1.02 5.89
C VAL A 173 -9.50 -2.09 5.27
N TYR A 174 -10.63 -1.69 4.68
CA TYR A 174 -11.56 -2.61 4.00
C TYR A 174 -11.11 -2.99 2.59
N GLY A 175 -10.48 -2.06 1.86
CA GLY A 175 -10.00 -2.30 0.49
C GLY A 175 -8.95 -3.41 0.43
N TYR A 176 -8.00 -3.43 1.38
CA TYR A 176 -7.01 -4.49 1.46
C TYR A 176 -7.64 -5.87 1.75
N GLY A 177 -8.65 -5.94 2.62
CA GLY A 177 -9.40 -7.18 2.88
C GLY A 177 -10.16 -7.69 1.65
N LEU A 178 -10.85 -6.79 0.94
CA LEU A 178 -11.57 -7.13 -0.30
C LEU A 178 -10.63 -7.57 -1.43
N LEU A 179 -9.47 -6.91 -1.56
CA LEU A 179 -8.45 -7.30 -2.53
C LEU A 179 -7.88 -8.69 -2.21
N ALA A 180 -7.58 -8.96 -0.94
CA ALA A 180 -7.12 -10.28 -0.51
C ALA A 180 -8.18 -11.36 -0.79
N TYR A 181 -9.44 -11.10 -0.47
CA TYR A 181 -10.57 -11.97 -0.81
C TYR A 181 -10.62 -12.27 -2.31
N MET A 182 -10.65 -11.24 -3.16
CA MET A 182 -10.74 -11.41 -4.62
C MET A 182 -9.53 -12.15 -5.18
N LEU A 183 -8.34 -11.89 -4.66
CA LEU A 183 -7.11 -12.53 -5.13
C LEU A 183 -7.11 -14.02 -4.76
N VAL A 184 -7.48 -14.37 -3.53
CA VAL A 184 -7.55 -15.78 -3.09
C VAL A 184 -8.71 -16.49 -3.76
N TYR A 185 -9.90 -15.89 -3.83
CA TYR A 185 -11.07 -16.44 -4.54
C TYR A 185 -10.72 -16.82 -5.98
N ASN A 186 -10.18 -15.86 -6.74
CA ASN A 186 -9.81 -16.10 -8.13
C ASN A 186 -8.70 -17.16 -8.25
N SER A 187 -7.81 -17.24 -7.26
CA SER A 187 -6.76 -18.26 -7.27
C SER A 187 -7.33 -19.66 -7.03
N VAL A 188 -8.16 -19.82 -6.01
CA VAL A 188 -8.72 -21.12 -5.62
C VAL A 188 -9.78 -21.60 -6.61
N ALA A 189 -10.60 -20.70 -7.14
CA ALA A 189 -11.63 -21.05 -8.12
C ALA A 189 -11.06 -21.51 -9.48
N ASN A 190 -9.88 -21.01 -9.87
CA ASN A 190 -9.31 -21.23 -11.20
C ASN A 190 -8.07 -22.15 -11.22
N LEU A 191 -7.40 -22.36 -10.09
CA LEU A 191 -6.34 -23.37 -9.98
C LEU A 191 -6.97 -24.74 -9.77
N PRO A 192 -6.40 -25.81 -10.36
CA PRO A 192 -6.74 -27.17 -9.98
C PRO A 192 -6.10 -27.45 -8.61
N ILE A 193 -6.65 -26.87 -7.53
CA ILE A 193 -6.28 -27.19 -6.15
C ILE A 193 -7.03 -28.47 -5.77
N GLY A 194 -6.80 -29.52 -6.54
CA GLY A 194 -7.13 -30.88 -6.16
C GLY A 194 -5.90 -31.47 -5.50
N ASN A 195 -5.97 -31.70 -4.19
CA ASN A 195 -5.00 -32.38 -3.32
C ASN A 195 -4.07 -31.47 -2.47
N LEU A 196 -4.67 -30.58 -1.69
CA LEU A 196 -4.17 -30.25 -0.34
C LEU A 196 -5.26 -30.61 0.68
#